data_AF-A0A5D9CIX0-F1
#
_entry.id   AF-A0A5D9CIX0-F1
#
_cell.length_a   1.000
_cell.length_b   1.000
_cell.length_c   1.000
_cell.angle_alpha   90.00
_cell.angle_beta   90.00
_cell.angle_gamma   90.00
#
_symmetry.space_group_name_H-M   'P 1'
#
loop_
_entity.id
_entity.type
_entity.pdbx_description
1 polymer ?
#
loop_
_entity_poly.entity_id
_entity_poly.type
_entity_poly.pdbx_seq_one_letter_code
_entity_poly.pdbx_strand_id
1 'polypeptide(L)'
;MKKQRIKNMQPRRRMPKKENISAVIVDKDKKSVFFITRDILSKQIYREGPRIAASFDELTRGDIAECSELFSFAQARLFRHLPKVEDNGFEATSARLLFSAANSYVAAVEVGRRGYARQHGALSRMVVETIATVLAIAVNAAALEKFHAGKLESTKCIGMAKAVLPFIGGLYGMLSNNFVHIGTAHAEFVGPKIYSKGDERLGFIITSSKMMALLLDISTELIFAQDQTQFRYWKKEGRGWRFSPSDEVMSWMEAYAPKESDPPASIEPPTVPIDAS
;
A
#
# COMPACT_ATOMS: atom_id res chain seq x y z
N MET A 1 -21.24 40.39 33.02
CA MET A 1 -20.85 39.15 32.33
C MET A 1 -19.51 38.67 32.90
N LYS A 2 -19.48 37.54 33.63
CA LYS A 2 -18.25 36.97 34.20
C LYS A 2 -17.51 36.16 33.12
N LYS A 3 -16.27 36.57 32.79
CA LYS A 3 -15.38 35.83 31.88
C LYS A 3 -15.00 34.49 32.52
N GLN A 4 -15.48 33.40 31.93
CA GLN A 4 -15.14 32.03 32.33
C GLN A 4 -13.72 31.72 31.82
N ARG A 5 -12.74 31.70 32.73
CA ARG A 5 -11.39 31.22 32.44
C ARG A 5 -11.44 29.72 32.17
N ILE A 6 -11.28 29.32 30.91
CA ILE A 6 -11.03 27.93 30.54
C ILE A 6 -9.66 27.56 31.13
N LYS A 7 -9.66 26.82 32.24
CA LYS A 7 -8.45 26.23 32.81
C LYS A 7 -7.99 25.13 31.87
N ASN A 8 -6.86 25.34 31.20
CA ASN A 8 -6.08 24.29 30.55
C ASN A 8 -5.70 23.22 31.60
N MET A 9 -6.53 22.20 31.77
CA MET A 9 -6.19 21.01 32.55
C MET A 9 -5.25 20.15 31.70
N GLN A 10 -3.94 20.35 31.85
CA GLN A 10 -3.00 19.31 31.48
C GLN A 10 -3.28 18.09 32.37
N PRO A 11 -3.51 16.89 31.80
CA PRO A 11 -3.76 15.71 32.60
C PRO A 11 -2.53 15.42 33.45
N ARG A 12 -2.68 15.46 34.78
CA ARG A 12 -1.64 15.06 35.74
C ARG A 12 -1.20 13.64 35.40
N ARG A 13 0.01 13.47 34.85
CA ARG A 13 0.62 12.16 34.64
C ARG A 13 0.80 11.49 36.01
N ARG A 14 -0.10 10.57 36.37
CA ARG A 14 0.07 9.71 37.55
C ARG A 14 1.33 8.88 37.34
N MET A 15 2.23 8.87 38.32
CA MET A 15 3.37 7.96 38.31
C MET A 15 2.87 6.51 38.21
N PRO A 16 3.53 5.65 37.41
CA PRO A 16 3.22 4.23 37.38
C PRO A 16 3.38 3.60 38.77
N LYS A 17 2.59 2.57 39.09
CA LYS A 17 2.78 1.80 40.31
C LYS A 17 4.19 1.18 40.34
N LYS A 18 4.88 1.23 41.48
CA LYS A 18 6.26 0.73 41.65
C LYS A 18 6.42 -0.73 41.19
N GLU A 19 5.43 -1.55 41.51
CA GLU A 19 5.34 -2.97 41.12
C GLU A 19 5.19 -3.21 39.60
N ASN A 20 4.91 -2.17 38.80
CA ASN A 20 4.76 -2.27 37.35
C ASN A 20 5.93 -1.64 36.60
N ILE A 21 6.94 -1.11 37.29
CA ILE A 21 8.13 -0.50 36.68
C ILE A 21 9.18 -1.60 36.42
N SER A 22 9.61 -1.72 35.18
CA SER A 22 10.73 -2.58 34.77
C SER A 22 12.06 -1.82 34.80
N ALA A 23 12.06 -0.55 34.39
CA ALA A 23 13.26 0.28 34.38
C ALA A 23 12.92 1.77 34.55
N VAL A 24 13.88 2.51 35.11
CA VAL A 24 13.86 3.98 35.19
C VAL A 24 15.10 4.49 34.47
N ILE A 25 14.91 5.33 33.45
CA ILE A 25 16.00 5.94 32.69
C ILE A 25 15.98 7.44 32.99
N VAL A 26 17.12 7.96 33.43
CA VAL A 26 17.30 9.39 33.74
C VAL A 26 18.20 9.98 32.66
N ASP A 27 17.62 10.81 31.81
CA ASP A 27 18.36 11.61 30.83
C ASP A 27 18.69 12.96 31.48
N LYS A 28 19.95 13.10 31.91
CA LYS A 28 20.43 14.31 32.60
C LYS A 28 20.50 15.52 31.67
N ASP A 29 20.81 15.29 30.41
CA ASP A 29 20.99 16.36 29.42
C ASP A 29 19.62 16.95 29.04
N LYS A 30 18.62 16.09 28.83
CA LYS A 30 17.24 16.50 28.54
C LYS A 30 16.40 16.76 29.80
N LYS A 31 17.00 16.64 30.98
CA LYS A 31 16.34 16.79 32.30
C LYS A 31 15.02 16.01 32.36
N SER A 32 15.02 14.78 31.88
CA SER A 32 13.81 13.95 31.75
C SER A 32 13.97 12.57 32.37
N VAL A 33 12.87 12.04 32.90
CA VAL A 33 12.82 10.71 33.51
C VAL A 33 11.81 9.87 32.75
N PHE A 34 12.25 8.72 32.25
CA PHE A 34 11.43 7.75 31.57
C PHE A 34 11.19 6.53 32.46
N PHE A 35 9.92 6.13 32.57
CA PHE A 35 9.53 4.90 33.25
C PHE A 35 9.13 3.86 32.20
N ILE A 36 9.86 2.76 32.15
CA ILE A 36 9.51 1.61 31.32
C ILE A 36 8.68 0.66 32.19
N THR A 37 7.45 0.39 31.78
CA THR A 37 6.52 -0.46 32.53
C THR A 37 6.37 -1.85 31.91
N ARG A 38 6.06 -2.87 32.72
CA ARG A 38 5.93 -4.27 32.27
C ARG A 38 4.84 -4.46 31.22
N ASP A 39 3.83 -3.61 31.24
CA ASP A 39 2.68 -3.58 30.33
C ASP A 39 2.87 -2.66 29.09
N ILE A 40 4.11 -2.31 28.72
CA ILE A 40 4.38 -1.36 27.62
C ILE A 40 3.80 -1.82 26.28
N LEU A 41 3.89 -3.13 25.96
CA LEU A 41 3.30 -3.69 24.74
C LEU A 41 1.78 -3.59 24.75
N SER A 42 1.14 -3.99 25.86
CA SER A 42 -0.32 -3.89 26.01
C SER A 42 -0.80 -2.44 25.91
N LYS A 43 -0.08 -1.50 26.52
CA LYS A 43 -0.35 -0.06 26.36
C LYS A 43 -0.22 0.39 24.91
N GLN A 44 0.81 -0.07 24.21
CA GLN A 44 0.99 0.26 22.80
C GLN A 44 -0.16 -0.25 21.93
N ILE A 45 -0.61 -1.50 22.14
CA ILE A 45 -1.66 -2.13 21.33
C ILE A 45 -3.05 -1.58 21.69
N TYR A 46 -3.40 -1.50 22.96
CA TYR A 46 -4.77 -1.25 23.41
C TYR A 46 -5.05 0.19 23.80
N ARG A 47 -4.02 1.03 24.01
CA ARG A 47 -4.19 2.43 24.43
C ARG A 47 -3.62 3.41 23.42
N GLU A 48 -2.34 3.29 23.07
CA GLU A 48 -1.72 4.26 22.15
C GLU A 48 -2.15 4.03 20.70
N GLY A 49 -2.16 2.77 20.23
CA GLY A 49 -2.59 2.40 18.89
C GLY A 49 -3.95 2.99 18.50
N PRO A 50 -5.03 2.77 19.28
CA PRO A 50 -6.34 3.34 18.99
C PRO A 50 -6.37 4.87 19.00
N ARG A 51 -5.56 5.53 19.82
CA ARG A 51 -5.49 7.01 19.86
C ARG A 51 -4.81 7.57 18.61
N ILE A 52 -3.74 6.93 18.16
CA ILE A 52 -3.07 7.30 16.90
C ILE A 52 -4.02 7.06 15.73
N ALA A 53 -4.69 5.92 15.72
CA ALA A 53 -5.65 5.57 14.69
C ALA A 53 -6.83 6.55 14.62
N ALA A 54 -7.35 7.02 15.76
CA ALA A 54 -8.39 8.05 15.78
C ALA A 54 -7.91 9.37 15.14
N SER A 55 -6.67 9.78 15.39
CA SER A 55 -6.11 10.98 14.74
C SER A 55 -5.87 10.82 13.24
N PHE A 56 -5.61 9.59 12.77
CA PHE A 56 -5.58 9.29 11.35
C PHE A 56 -6.99 9.43 10.75
N ASP A 57 -7.98 8.75 11.33
CA ASP A 57 -9.36 8.73 10.84
C ASP A 57 -10.01 10.12 10.77
N GLU A 58 -9.66 11.00 11.71
CA GLU A 58 -10.11 12.39 11.72
C GLU A 58 -9.59 13.17 10.50
N LEU A 59 -8.36 12.90 10.08
CA LEU A 59 -7.69 13.64 9.02
C LEU A 59 -7.91 13.06 7.61
N THR A 60 -8.19 11.76 7.50
CA THR A 60 -8.12 11.04 6.20
C THR A 60 -9.42 10.38 5.78
N ARG A 61 -10.55 10.69 6.42
CA ARG A 61 -11.83 10.01 6.14
C ARG A 61 -12.21 10.05 4.66
N GLY A 62 -12.05 11.21 4.01
CA GLY A 62 -12.32 11.37 2.59
C GLY A 62 -11.39 10.52 1.72
N ASP A 63 -10.09 10.56 1.99
CA ASP A 63 -9.09 9.79 1.25
C ASP A 63 -9.33 8.28 1.33
N ILE A 64 -9.71 7.77 2.51
CA ILE A 64 -10.04 6.35 2.69
C ILE A 64 -11.32 5.98 1.95
N ALA A 65 -12.31 6.88 1.86
CA ALA A 65 -13.52 6.64 1.09
C ALA A 65 -13.20 6.53 -0.42
N GLU A 66 -12.36 7.40 -0.97
CA GLU A 66 -11.87 7.30 -2.36
C GLU A 66 -11.12 5.98 -2.60
N CYS A 67 -10.25 5.59 -1.68
CA CYS A 67 -9.57 4.30 -1.76
C CYS A 67 -10.55 3.13 -1.72
N SER A 68 -11.60 3.23 -0.90
CA SER A 68 -12.63 2.19 -0.77
C SER A 68 -13.44 2.02 -2.05
N GLU A 69 -13.67 3.10 -2.80
CA GLU A 69 -14.35 3.05 -4.09
C GLU A 69 -13.54 2.23 -5.10
N LEU A 70 -12.27 2.59 -5.33
CA LEU A 70 -11.37 1.84 -6.22
C LEU A 70 -11.21 0.39 -5.78
N PHE A 71 -11.04 0.18 -4.48
CA PHE A 71 -10.90 -1.15 -3.90
C PHE A 71 -12.16 -2.01 -4.11
N SER A 72 -13.35 -1.40 -4.06
CA SER A 72 -14.61 -2.13 -4.27
C SER A 72 -14.74 -2.67 -5.71
N PHE A 73 -14.29 -1.90 -6.71
CA PHE A 73 -14.28 -2.35 -8.10
C PHE A 73 -13.32 -3.53 -8.29
N ALA A 74 -12.12 -3.44 -7.72
CA ALA A 74 -11.16 -4.54 -7.73
C ALA A 74 -11.73 -5.82 -7.08
N GLN A 75 -12.31 -5.68 -5.88
CA GLN A 75 -12.92 -6.79 -5.15
C GLN A 75 -14.08 -7.44 -5.91
N ALA A 76 -14.97 -6.64 -6.50
CA ALA A 76 -16.12 -7.13 -7.26
C ALA A 76 -15.70 -8.04 -8.43
N ARG A 77 -14.59 -7.71 -9.11
CA ARG A 77 -14.00 -8.56 -10.15
C ARG A 77 -13.41 -9.83 -9.54
N LEU A 78 -12.60 -9.71 -8.49
CA LEU A 78 -11.92 -10.85 -7.86
C LEU A 78 -12.89 -11.92 -7.34
N PHE A 79 -13.97 -11.52 -6.66
CA PHE A 79 -14.92 -12.46 -6.06
C PHE A 79 -15.61 -13.39 -7.07
N ARG A 80 -15.65 -13.05 -8.35
CA ARG A 80 -16.19 -13.92 -9.41
C ARG A 80 -15.28 -15.10 -9.72
N HIS A 81 -13.97 -14.96 -9.53
CA HIS A 81 -12.97 -15.97 -9.89
C HIS A 81 -12.43 -16.75 -8.67
N LEU A 82 -12.59 -16.23 -7.44
CA LEU A 82 -12.10 -16.87 -6.21
C LEU A 82 -12.69 -18.26 -5.88
N PRO A 83 -13.97 -18.58 -6.19
CA PRO A 83 -14.51 -19.92 -5.89
C PRO A 83 -13.81 -21.07 -6.62
N LYS A 84 -13.03 -20.79 -7.67
CA LYS A 84 -12.31 -21.78 -8.48
C LYS A 84 -10.98 -22.18 -7.81
N VAL A 85 -11.04 -22.75 -6.60
CA VAL A 85 -9.84 -22.98 -5.76
C VAL A 85 -8.89 -24.04 -6.35
N GLU A 86 -9.42 -25.05 -7.02
CA GLU A 86 -8.62 -26.14 -7.63
C GLU A 86 -8.15 -25.82 -9.06
N ASP A 87 -8.63 -24.72 -9.64
CA ASP A 87 -8.26 -24.28 -10.98
C ASP A 87 -6.89 -23.58 -10.95
N ASN A 88 -5.89 -24.19 -11.59
CA ASN A 88 -4.54 -23.63 -11.75
C ASN A 88 -4.37 -22.83 -13.04
N GLY A 89 -5.44 -22.61 -13.79
CA GLY A 89 -5.48 -21.72 -14.94
C GLY A 89 -5.11 -20.29 -14.59
N PHE A 90 -4.85 -19.50 -15.63
CA PHE A 90 -4.36 -18.13 -15.54
C PHE A 90 -5.24 -17.23 -14.66
N GLU A 91 -6.55 -17.18 -14.93
CA GLU A 91 -7.48 -16.29 -14.23
C GLU A 91 -7.64 -16.66 -12.76
N ALA A 92 -7.80 -17.94 -12.45
CA ALA A 92 -7.97 -18.41 -11.08
C ALA A 92 -6.69 -18.20 -10.25
N THR A 93 -5.52 -18.45 -10.84
CA THR A 93 -4.22 -18.17 -10.22
C THR A 93 -4.04 -16.67 -9.98
N SER A 94 -4.36 -15.84 -10.97
CA SER A 94 -4.27 -14.39 -10.88
C SER A 94 -5.24 -13.83 -9.84
N ALA A 95 -6.46 -14.37 -9.74
CA ALA A 95 -7.44 -13.98 -8.74
C ALA A 95 -6.92 -14.22 -7.31
N ARG A 96 -6.32 -15.39 -7.04
CA ARG A 96 -5.74 -15.71 -5.73
C ARG A 96 -4.58 -14.79 -5.38
N LEU A 97 -3.69 -14.52 -6.35
CA LEU A 97 -2.56 -13.59 -6.16
C LEU A 97 -3.04 -12.16 -5.90
N LEU A 98 -3.95 -11.63 -6.72
CA LEU A 98 -4.50 -10.29 -6.56
C LEU A 98 -5.32 -10.16 -5.27
N PHE A 99 -6.02 -11.21 -4.83
CA PHE A 99 -6.70 -11.22 -3.54
C PHE A 99 -5.71 -11.19 -2.36
N SER A 100 -4.57 -11.90 -2.47
CA SER A 100 -3.48 -11.80 -1.49
C SER A 100 -2.89 -10.38 -1.45
N ALA A 101 -2.70 -9.76 -2.62
CA ALA A 101 -2.28 -8.35 -2.72
C ALA A 101 -3.32 -7.41 -2.08
N ALA A 102 -4.61 -7.64 -2.31
CA ALA A 102 -5.69 -6.85 -1.72
C ALA A 102 -5.73 -6.95 -0.18
N ASN A 103 -5.50 -8.13 0.38
CA ASN A 103 -5.39 -8.30 1.84
C ASN A 103 -4.13 -7.63 2.40
N SER A 104 -3.00 -7.74 1.69
CA SER A 104 -1.76 -7.06 2.06
C SER A 104 -1.91 -5.54 2.03
N TYR A 105 -2.70 -5.00 1.09
CA TYR A 105 -3.07 -3.60 1.04
C TYR A 105 -3.87 -3.17 2.28
N VAL A 106 -4.91 -3.92 2.67
CA VAL A 106 -5.69 -3.61 3.89
C VAL A 106 -4.78 -3.64 5.13
N ALA A 107 -3.88 -4.62 5.23
CA ALA A 107 -2.90 -4.70 6.30
C ALA A 107 -1.94 -3.49 6.30
N ALA A 108 -1.48 -3.05 5.12
CA ALA A 108 -0.64 -1.87 4.96
C ALA A 108 -1.35 -0.61 5.49
N VAL A 109 -2.63 -0.41 5.13
CA VAL A 109 -3.43 0.71 5.62
C VAL A 109 -3.57 0.65 7.14
N GLU A 110 -3.87 -0.51 7.74
CA GLU A 110 -4.06 -0.62 9.20
C GLU A 110 -2.77 -0.36 9.99
N VAL A 111 -1.61 -0.84 9.53
CA VAL A 111 -0.33 -0.53 10.20
C VAL A 111 0.03 0.95 10.04
N GLY A 112 -0.21 1.53 8.86
CA GLY A 112 -0.06 2.96 8.62
C GLY A 112 -0.95 3.78 9.54
N ARG A 113 -2.24 3.46 9.60
CA ARG A 113 -3.24 4.06 10.50
C ARG A 113 -2.81 4.05 11.96
N ARG A 114 -2.08 3.02 12.41
CA ARG A 114 -1.54 2.92 13.78
C ARG A 114 -0.18 3.60 14.01
N GLY A 115 0.36 4.33 13.03
CA GLY A 115 1.60 5.10 13.16
C GLY A 115 2.85 4.43 12.60
N TYR A 116 2.73 3.28 11.95
CA TYR A 116 3.86 2.48 11.46
C TYR A 116 4.11 2.71 9.96
N ALA A 117 4.50 3.94 9.59
CA ALA A 117 4.69 4.34 8.19
C ALA A 117 5.72 3.50 7.42
N ARG A 118 6.79 3.03 8.08
CA ARG A 118 7.79 2.16 7.43
C ARG A 118 7.21 0.78 7.11
N GLN A 119 6.50 0.19 8.06
CA GLN A 119 5.83 -1.10 7.88
C GLN A 119 4.74 -1.02 6.83
N HIS A 120 4.04 0.13 6.75
CA HIS A 120 3.13 0.43 5.64
C HIS A 120 3.88 0.33 4.30
N GLY A 121 4.99 1.06 4.12
CA GLY A 121 5.77 1.03 2.87
C GLY A 121 6.31 -0.37 2.52
N ALA A 122 6.75 -1.14 3.51
CA ALA A 122 7.19 -2.52 3.31
C ALA A 122 6.06 -3.44 2.80
N LEU A 123 4.85 -3.31 3.36
CA LEU A 123 3.67 -4.05 2.88
C LEU A 123 3.20 -3.54 1.51
N SER A 124 3.23 -2.23 1.25
CA SER A 124 2.93 -1.68 -0.08
C SER A 124 3.86 -2.24 -1.16
N ARG A 125 5.15 -2.46 -0.85
CA ARG A 125 6.07 -3.12 -1.80
C ARG A 125 5.60 -4.52 -2.16
N MET A 126 5.14 -5.30 -1.17
CA MET A 126 4.62 -6.64 -1.39
C MET A 126 3.39 -6.63 -2.32
N VAL A 127 2.51 -5.64 -2.17
CA VAL A 127 1.37 -5.43 -3.08
C VAL A 127 1.86 -5.23 -4.52
N VAL A 128 2.81 -4.31 -4.73
CA VAL A 128 3.39 -4.03 -6.07
C VAL A 128 4.06 -5.26 -6.67
N GLU A 129 4.84 -6.00 -5.89
CA GLU A 129 5.55 -7.20 -6.33
C GLU A 129 4.58 -8.32 -6.73
N THR A 130 3.47 -8.46 -6.00
CA THR A 130 2.43 -9.44 -6.30
C THR A 130 1.69 -9.06 -7.58
N ILE A 131 1.33 -7.79 -7.76
CA ILE A 131 0.71 -7.28 -8.98
C ILE A 131 1.64 -7.45 -10.18
N ALA A 132 2.92 -7.10 -10.04
CA ALA A 132 3.90 -7.28 -11.11
C ALA A 132 4.05 -8.75 -11.52
N THR A 133 3.95 -9.67 -10.56
CA THR A 133 3.95 -11.11 -10.84
C THR A 133 2.74 -11.51 -11.68
N VAL A 134 1.55 -11.03 -11.33
CA VAL A 134 0.32 -11.28 -12.10
C VAL A 134 0.41 -10.71 -13.52
N LEU A 135 0.92 -9.48 -13.68
CA LEU A 135 1.13 -8.88 -14.99
C LEU A 135 2.16 -9.64 -15.83
N ALA A 136 3.24 -10.12 -15.20
CA ALA A 136 4.25 -10.96 -15.87
C ALA A 136 3.65 -12.28 -16.38
N ILE A 137 2.77 -12.91 -15.59
CA ILE A 137 2.01 -14.09 -16.00
C ILE A 137 1.11 -13.75 -17.20
N ALA A 138 0.43 -12.61 -17.17
CA ALA A 138 -0.50 -12.20 -18.23
C ALA A 138 0.17 -12.02 -19.61
N VAL A 139 1.42 -11.56 -19.65
CA VAL A 139 2.17 -11.33 -20.91
C VAL A 139 3.07 -12.49 -21.31
N ASN A 140 3.19 -13.51 -20.46
CA ASN A 140 4.10 -14.62 -20.69
C ASN A 140 3.52 -15.91 -20.12
N ALA A 141 2.90 -16.72 -20.96
CA ALA A 141 2.31 -18.00 -20.55
C ALA A 141 3.31 -18.92 -19.82
N ALA A 142 4.59 -18.91 -20.19
CA ALA A 142 5.61 -19.71 -19.52
C ALA A 142 5.90 -19.24 -18.07
N ALA A 143 5.50 -18.02 -17.70
CA ALA A 143 5.62 -17.54 -16.33
C ALA A 143 4.59 -18.20 -15.40
N LEU A 144 3.40 -18.59 -15.89
CA LEU A 144 2.43 -19.34 -15.09
C LEU A 144 3.01 -20.68 -14.63
N GLU A 145 3.57 -21.45 -15.57
CA GLU A 145 4.20 -22.73 -15.27
C GLU A 145 5.38 -22.59 -14.31
N LYS A 146 6.22 -21.56 -14.52
CA LYS A 146 7.33 -21.26 -13.58
C LYS A 146 6.83 -20.87 -12.20
N PHE A 147 5.72 -20.14 -12.11
CA PHE A 147 5.13 -19.74 -10.84
C PHE A 147 4.67 -20.99 -10.05
N HIS A 148 3.90 -21.87 -10.68
CA HIS A 148 3.43 -23.11 -10.05
C HIS A 148 4.58 -24.04 -9.66
N ALA A 149 5.68 -24.05 -10.43
CA ALA A 149 6.89 -24.78 -10.10
C ALA A 149 7.76 -24.13 -9.01
N GLY A 150 7.41 -22.95 -8.49
CA GLY A 150 8.21 -22.19 -7.52
C GLY A 150 9.53 -21.64 -8.08
N LYS A 151 9.62 -21.48 -9.40
CA LYS A 151 10.84 -21.07 -10.14
C LYS A 151 10.73 -19.66 -10.73
N LEU A 152 9.60 -18.98 -10.56
CA LEU A 152 9.42 -17.62 -11.03
C LEU A 152 10.10 -16.64 -10.06
N GLU A 153 11.14 -15.96 -10.53
CA GLU A 153 11.82 -14.93 -9.76
C GLU A 153 11.03 -13.62 -9.80
N SER A 154 10.58 -13.14 -8.64
CA SER A 154 9.75 -11.93 -8.53
C SER A 154 10.44 -10.65 -9.03
N THR A 155 11.77 -10.57 -8.93
CA THR A 155 12.56 -9.45 -9.46
C THR A 155 12.49 -9.35 -10.99
N LYS A 156 12.41 -10.49 -11.70
CA LYS A 156 12.23 -10.52 -13.16
C LYS A 156 10.82 -10.09 -13.56
N CYS A 157 9.82 -10.35 -12.72
CA CYS A 157 8.45 -9.92 -12.96
C CYS A 157 8.31 -8.40 -13.04
N ILE A 158 9.07 -7.65 -12.23
CA ILE A 158 9.06 -6.18 -12.27
C ILE A 158 9.47 -5.67 -13.66
N GLY A 159 10.48 -6.28 -14.28
CA GLY A 159 10.92 -5.92 -15.63
C GLY A 159 9.82 -6.10 -16.69
N MET A 160 9.07 -7.21 -16.61
CA MET A 160 7.96 -7.48 -17.52
C MET A 160 6.76 -6.56 -17.24
N ALA A 161 6.45 -6.33 -15.97
CA ALA A 161 5.35 -5.47 -15.54
C ALA A 161 5.56 -4.00 -15.96
N LYS A 162 6.81 -3.51 -15.98
CA LYS A 162 7.15 -2.17 -16.51
C LYS A 162 6.74 -1.99 -17.96
N ALA A 163 6.80 -3.04 -18.78
CA ALA A 163 6.34 -2.95 -20.17
C ALA A 163 4.83 -2.71 -20.22
N VAL A 164 4.07 -3.30 -19.28
CA VAL A 164 2.60 -3.18 -19.23
C VAL A 164 2.16 -1.86 -18.58
N LEU A 165 2.78 -1.50 -17.45
CA LEU A 165 2.51 -0.29 -16.67
C LEU A 165 3.85 0.35 -16.26
N PRO A 166 4.38 1.33 -17.04
CA PRO A 166 5.73 1.88 -16.83
C PRO A 166 6.02 2.34 -15.40
N PHE A 167 5.08 3.02 -14.76
CA PHE A 167 5.24 3.59 -13.41
C PHE A 167 5.46 2.55 -12.29
N ILE A 168 5.15 1.26 -12.50
CA ILE A 168 5.45 0.18 -11.53
C ILE A 168 6.94 0.16 -11.20
N GLY A 169 7.77 0.49 -12.19
CA GLY A 169 9.21 0.56 -12.06
C GLY A 169 9.71 1.50 -10.97
N GLY A 170 9.39 2.79 -11.15
CA GLY A 170 9.74 3.84 -10.19
C GLY A 170 9.13 3.57 -8.81
N LEU A 171 7.89 3.09 -8.76
CA LEU A 171 7.20 2.76 -7.51
C LEU A 171 7.89 1.64 -6.73
N TYR A 172 8.25 0.54 -7.40
CA TYR A 172 8.98 -0.55 -6.77
C TYR A 172 10.37 -0.12 -6.27
N GLY A 173 11.09 0.67 -7.07
CA GLY A 173 12.40 1.20 -6.69
C GLY A 173 12.33 2.09 -5.45
N MET A 174 11.39 3.05 -5.45
CA MET A 174 11.15 3.94 -4.31
C MET A 174 10.82 3.14 -3.04
N LEU A 175 9.90 2.17 -3.12
CA LEU A 175 9.49 1.40 -1.95
C LEU A 175 10.62 0.49 -1.42
N SER A 176 11.41 -0.11 -2.32
CA SER A 176 12.53 -0.98 -1.96
C SER A 176 13.62 -0.19 -1.24
N ASN A 177 14.03 0.95 -1.81
CA ASN A 177 15.14 1.76 -1.29
C ASN A 177 14.80 2.42 0.05
N ASN A 178 13.55 2.83 0.25
CA ASN A 178 13.17 3.62 1.43
C ASN A 178 12.67 2.77 2.61
N PHE A 179 12.13 1.57 2.36
CA PHE A 179 11.40 0.83 3.40
C PHE A 179 11.83 -0.62 3.62
N VAL A 180 12.57 -1.23 2.70
CA VAL A 180 12.99 -2.64 2.82
C VAL A 180 14.50 -2.79 2.96
N HIS A 181 15.27 -2.04 2.18
CA HIS A 181 16.72 -2.07 2.35
C HIS A 181 17.13 -1.30 3.61
N ILE A 182 17.94 -1.95 4.46
CA ILE A 182 18.52 -1.30 5.64
C ILE A 182 19.45 -0.20 5.14
N GLY A 183 19.20 1.03 5.58
CA GLY A 183 19.92 2.22 5.14
C GLY A 183 19.87 3.32 6.20
N THR A 184 20.30 4.53 5.87
CA THR A 184 20.37 5.67 6.80
C THR A 184 19.04 5.99 7.49
N ALA A 185 17.92 5.82 6.79
CA ALA A 185 16.59 5.95 7.38
C ALA A 185 16.35 5.00 8.57
N HIS A 186 17.02 3.85 8.63
CA HIS A 186 16.91 2.88 9.73
C HIS A 186 17.69 3.29 10.98
N ALA A 187 18.61 4.24 10.87
CA ALA A 187 19.33 4.79 12.02
C ALA A 187 18.44 5.72 12.86
N GLU A 188 17.33 6.23 12.31
CA GLU A 188 16.42 7.12 13.02
C GLU A 188 15.43 6.35 13.90
N PHE A 189 15.33 6.78 15.17
CA PHE A 189 14.29 6.30 16.07
C PHE A 189 12.95 6.99 15.76
N VAL A 190 12.18 6.41 14.85
CA VAL A 190 10.83 6.87 14.50
C VAL A 190 9.79 5.89 15.01
N GLY A 191 9.25 6.17 16.19
CA GLY A 191 8.13 5.42 16.77
C GLY A 191 6.75 5.91 16.29
N PRO A 192 5.69 5.14 16.56
CA PRO A 192 4.31 5.56 16.34
C PRO A 192 3.98 6.84 17.12
N LYS A 193 3.36 7.81 16.46
CA LYS A 193 2.95 9.09 17.04
C LYS A 193 1.61 9.52 16.44
N ILE A 194 0.84 10.27 17.21
CA ILE A 194 -0.40 10.91 16.78
C ILE A 194 -0.14 11.73 15.52
N TYR A 195 -1.06 11.66 14.57
CA TYR A 195 -0.99 12.42 13.32
C TYR A 195 -1.46 13.85 13.50
N SER A 196 -0.88 14.75 12.71
CA SER A 196 -1.27 16.15 12.63
C SER A 196 -1.31 16.60 11.17
N LYS A 197 -2.01 17.69 10.90
CA LYS A 197 -2.02 18.31 9.56
C LYS A 197 -0.57 18.66 9.15
N GLY A 198 -0.19 18.30 7.92
CA GLY A 198 1.16 18.51 7.39
C GLY A 198 2.20 17.47 7.82
N ASP A 199 1.79 16.39 8.50
CA ASP A 199 2.70 15.27 8.80
C ASP A 199 3.07 14.54 7.49
N GLU A 200 4.35 14.55 7.14
CA GLU A 200 4.86 13.89 5.92
C GLU A 200 4.56 12.39 5.90
N ARG A 201 4.54 11.73 7.08
CA ARG A 201 4.23 10.30 7.19
C ARG A 201 2.78 10.03 6.81
N LEU A 202 1.88 10.94 7.21
CA LEU A 202 0.47 10.88 6.85
C LEU A 202 0.30 11.06 5.36
N GLY A 203 0.95 12.08 4.78
CA GLY A 203 0.96 12.32 3.34
C GLY A 203 1.43 11.10 2.56
N PHE A 204 2.57 10.53 2.95
CA PHE A 204 3.08 9.29 2.37
C PHE A 204 2.04 8.17 2.41
N ILE A 205 1.51 7.83 3.60
CA ILE A 205 0.55 6.73 3.77
C ILE A 205 -0.69 6.92 2.89
N ILE A 206 -1.24 8.14 2.82
CA ILE A 206 -2.42 8.42 2.00
C ILE A 206 -2.09 8.23 0.52
N THR A 207 -1.04 8.88 0.04
CA THR A 207 -0.63 8.83 -1.37
C THR A 207 -0.30 7.42 -1.82
N SER A 208 0.46 6.65 -1.03
CA SER A 208 0.77 5.25 -1.36
C SER A 208 -0.46 4.36 -1.26
N SER A 209 -1.37 4.57 -0.30
CA SER A 209 -2.61 3.78 -0.20
C SER A 209 -3.48 3.96 -1.43
N LYS A 210 -3.68 5.21 -1.82
CA LYS A 210 -4.36 5.61 -3.05
C LYS A 210 -3.74 4.91 -4.27
N MET A 211 -2.41 4.97 -4.41
CA MET A 211 -1.69 4.34 -5.51
C MET A 211 -1.88 2.81 -5.54
N MET A 212 -1.83 2.14 -4.39
CA MET A 212 -2.05 0.69 -4.31
C MET A 212 -3.48 0.31 -4.70
N ALA A 213 -4.49 1.06 -4.23
CA ALA A 213 -5.88 0.82 -4.58
C ALA A 213 -6.12 0.98 -6.08
N LEU A 214 -5.56 2.04 -6.69
CA LEU A 214 -5.62 2.25 -8.13
C LEU A 214 -4.92 1.12 -8.89
N LEU A 215 -3.72 0.73 -8.47
CA LEU A 215 -2.95 -0.31 -9.15
C LEU A 215 -3.66 -1.67 -9.11
N LEU A 216 -4.32 -2.00 -7.99
CA LEU A 216 -5.19 -3.16 -7.88
C LEU A 216 -6.36 -3.08 -8.87
N ASP A 217 -7.01 -1.93 -8.98
CA ASP A 217 -8.15 -1.72 -9.87
C ASP A 217 -7.75 -1.82 -11.35
N ILE A 218 -6.68 -1.13 -11.75
CA ILE A 218 -6.10 -1.21 -13.11
C ILE A 218 -5.77 -2.65 -13.48
N SER A 219 -5.09 -3.37 -12.58
CA SER A 219 -4.62 -4.72 -12.86
C SER A 219 -5.77 -5.71 -12.91
N THR A 220 -6.72 -5.64 -11.98
CA THR A 220 -7.91 -6.50 -12.02
C THR A 220 -8.76 -6.24 -13.26
N GLU A 221 -8.88 -4.99 -13.71
CA GLU A 221 -9.61 -4.66 -14.94
C GLU A 221 -8.98 -5.33 -16.17
N LEU A 222 -7.64 -5.29 -16.29
CA LEU A 222 -6.89 -5.93 -17.38
C LEU A 222 -7.05 -7.46 -17.34
N ILE A 223 -6.76 -8.07 -16.20
CA ILE A 223 -6.66 -9.53 -16.07
C ILE A 223 -8.00 -10.21 -16.38
N PHE A 224 -9.10 -9.59 -15.98
CA PHE A 224 -10.45 -10.10 -16.21
C PHE A 224 -11.16 -9.34 -17.33
N ALA A 225 -10.42 -8.84 -18.32
CA ALA A 225 -10.98 -8.00 -19.37
C ALA A 225 -11.99 -8.74 -20.27
N GLN A 226 -11.90 -10.07 -20.39
CA GLN A 226 -12.84 -10.88 -21.16
C GLN A 226 -14.26 -10.84 -20.59
N ASP A 227 -14.39 -10.65 -19.27
CA ASP A 227 -15.67 -10.71 -18.54
C ASP A 227 -16.31 -9.32 -18.37
N GLN A 228 -15.78 -8.31 -19.04
CA GLN A 228 -16.15 -6.91 -18.85
C GLN A 228 -16.65 -6.27 -20.13
N THR A 229 -17.65 -5.40 -19.98
CA THR A 229 -18.26 -4.63 -21.06
C THR A 229 -17.86 -3.16 -21.02
N GLN A 230 -17.30 -2.69 -19.92
CA GLN A 230 -16.87 -1.31 -19.71
C GLN A 230 -15.45 -1.31 -19.15
N PHE A 231 -14.61 -0.42 -19.67
CA PHE A 231 -13.20 -0.31 -19.31
C PHE A 231 -12.86 1.15 -19.01
N ARG A 232 -12.20 1.39 -17.88
CA ARG A 232 -11.74 2.73 -17.46
C ARG A 232 -10.29 3.00 -17.82
N TYR A 233 -9.47 1.96 -17.86
CA TYR A 233 -8.02 2.05 -18.00
C TYR A 233 -7.51 1.46 -19.30
N TRP A 234 -8.28 0.57 -19.93
CA TRP A 234 -7.82 -0.25 -21.05
C TRP A 234 -8.70 -0.05 -22.28
N LYS A 235 -8.06 0.00 -23.44
CA LYS A 235 -8.75 -0.02 -24.75
C LYS A 235 -8.33 -1.25 -25.52
N LYS A 236 -9.31 -1.99 -26.05
CA LYS A 236 -9.05 -3.15 -26.90
C LYS A 236 -8.39 -2.71 -28.21
N GLU A 237 -7.31 -3.38 -28.58
CA GLU A 237 -6.56 -3.12 -29.82
C GLU A 237 -6.09 -4.45 -30.42
N GLY A 238 -6.68 -4.82 -31.56
CA GLY A 238 -6.44 -6.12 -32.17
C GLY A 238 -6.77 -7.28 -31.21
N ARG A 239 -5.76 -8.11 -30.91
CA ARG A 239 -5.87 -9.25 -29.98
C ARG A 239 -5.52 -8.92 -28.53
N GLY A 240 -5.17 -7.68 -28.22
CA GLY A 240 -4.77 -7.31 -26.88
C GLY A 240 -5.35 -6.00 -26.39
N TRP A 241 -4.72 -5.46 -25.36
CA TRP A 241 -5.19 -4.28 -24.63
C TRP A 241 -4.10 -3.24 -24.52
N ARG A 242 -4.45 -1.99 -24.81
CA ARG A 242 -3.56 -0.85 -24.64
C ARG A 242 -3.97 -0.04 -23.42
N PHE A 243 -2.99 0.33 -22.61
CA PHE A 243 -3.22 1.23 -21.49
C PHE A 243 -3.61 2.61 -22.04
N SER A 244 -4.85 3.00 -21.80
CA SER A 244 -5.47 4.23 -22.32
C SER A 244 -6.46 4.79 -21.28
N PRO A 245 -5.98 5.15 -20.08
CA PRO A 245 -6.81 5.74 -19.03
C PRO A 245 -7.46 7.05 -19.47
N SER A 246 -8.57 7.43 -18.82
CA SER A 246 -9.18 8.75 -19.00
C SER A 246 -8.25 9.88 -18.53
N ASP A 247 -8.48 11.10 -19.02
CA ASP A 247 -7.72 12.30 -18.62
C ASP A 247 -7.73 12.55 -17.11
N GLU A 248 -8.85 12.20 -16.45
CA GLU A 248 -8.99 12.28 -15.00
C GLU A 248 -8.03 11.31 -14.29
N VAL A 249 -7.96 10.06 -14.77
CA VAL A 249 -7.06 9.05 -14.22
C VAL A 249 -5.61 9.40 -14.53
N MET A 250 -5.30 9.93 -15.72
CA MET A 250 -3.96 10.42 -16.07
C MET A 250 -3.51 11.55 -15.15
N SER A 251 -4.35 12.58 -14.99
CA SER A 251 -4.06 13.73 -14.13
C SER A 251 -3.81 13.29 -12.69
N TRP A 252 -4.58 12.32 -12.22
CA TRP A 252 -4.39 11.73 -10.90
C TRP A 252 -3.08 10.94 -10.81
N MET A 253 -2.78 10.09 -11.81
CA MET A 253 -1.54 9.31 -11.84
C MET A 253 -0.31 10.23 -11.86
N GLU A 254 -0.33 11.32 -12.62
CA GLU A 254 0.75 12.32 -12.64
C GLU A 254 0.94 13.04 -11.31
N ALA A 255 -0.13 13.24 -10.54
CA ALA A 255 -0.06 13.89 -9.23
C ALA A 255 0.58 13.02 -8.15
N TYR A 256 0.55 11.68 -8.30
CA TYR A 256 0.93 10.74 -7.23
C TYR A 256 1.97 9.69 -7.62
N ALA A 257 2.20 9.43 -8.91
CA ALA A 257 3.22 8.50 -9.36
C ALA A 257 4.62 9.11 -9.16
N PRO A 258 5.61 8.32 -8.73
CA PRO A 258 7.00 8.77 -8.74
C PRO A 258 7.38 9.14 -10.18
N LYS A 259 7.82 10.39 -10.39
CA LYS A 259 8.34 10.82 -11.68
C LYS A 259 9.62 10.02 -11.96
N GLU A 260 9.62 9.23 -13.03
CA GLU A 260 10.87 8.62 -13.51
C GLU A 260 11.84 9.75 -13.90
N SER A 261 13.11 9.62 -13.52
CA SER A 261 14.13 10.61 -13.85
C SER A 261 14.44 10.68 -15.35
N ASP A 262 14.03 9.66 -16.11
CA ASP A 262 14.10 9.60 -17.57
C ASP A 262 12.83 8.89 -18.09
N PRO A 263 11.90 9.60 -18.76
CA PRO A 263 10.79 8.94 -19.41
C PRO A 263 11.35 8.02 -20.51
N PRO A 264 10.88 6.77 -20.66
CA PRO A 264 11.20 5.98 -21.83
C PRO A 264 10.78 6.76 -23.08
N ALA A 265 11.68 6.89 -24.05
CA ALA A 265 11.48 7.66 -25.27
C ALA A 265 10.18 7.24 -25.96
N SER A 266 9.12 8.06 -25.85
CA SER A 266 7.79 7.91 -26.48
C SER A 266 7.49 6.50 -27.01
N ILE A 267 7.50 5.50 -26.13
CA ILE A 267 7.15 4.13 -26.51
C ILE A 267 5.63 4.12 -26.40
N GLU A 268 4.94 4.01 -27.54
CA GLU A 268 3.51 3.71 -27.52
C GLU A 268 3.28 2.54 -26.56
N PRO A 269 2.36 2.64 -25.59
CA PRO A 269 2.20 1.61 -24.58
C PRO A 269 1.90 0.29 -25.29
N PRO A 270 2.68 -0.77 -25.02
CA PRO A 270 2.59 -1.99 -25.79
C PRO A 270 1.20 -2.62 -25.60
N THR A 271 0.66 -3.15 -26.69
CA THR A 271 -0.56 -3.95 -26.64
C THR A 271 -0.28 -5.23 -25.85
N VAL A 272 -1.01 -5.47 -24.77
CA VAL A 272 -0.91 -6.67 -23.92
C VAL A 272 -1.71 -7.79 -24.57
N PRO A 273 -1.07 -8.84 -25.14
CA PRO A 273 -1.80 -10.00 -25.64
C PRO A 273 -2.22 -10.84 -24.43
N ILE A 274 -3.52 -10.82 -24.09
CA ILE A 274 -4.05 -11.76 -23.11
C ILE A 274 -4.49 -12.98 -23.89
N ASP A 275 -3.56 -13.93 -24.07
CA ASP A 275 -3.88 -15.24 -24.60
C ASP A 275 -4.60 -16.03 -23.50
N ALA A 276 -5.93 -16.01 -23.53
CA ALA A 276 -6.76 -16.92 -22.78
C ALA A 276 -6.68 -18.30 -23.46
N SER A 277 -5.61 -19.05 -23.16
CA SER A 277 -5.53 -20.48 -23.47
C SER A 277 -5.98 -21.29 -22.26
#